data_AF-U3M0C7-F1
#
_entry.id   AF-U3M0C7-F1
#
_cell.length_a   1.000
_cell.length_b   1.000
_cell.length_c   1.000
_cell.angle_alpha   90.00
_cell.angle_beta   90.00
_cell.angle_gamma   90.00
#
_symmetry.space_group_name_H-M   'P 1'
#
loop_
_entity.id
_entity.type
_entity.pdbx_description
1 polymer ?
#
loop_
_entity_poly.entity_id
_entity_poly.type
_entity_poly.pdbx_seq_one_letter_code
_entity_poly.pdbx_strand_id
1 'polypeptide(L)'
;GEQYAEKVTENCVAFWKAVGLYTDAEGVAVEKFKEVFKPETFPRGASILFTHSPTGILTVAFSKDSSVPAAGGVAIENKPLCEAVLES
;
A
#
# COMPACT_ATOMS: atom_id res chain seq x y z
N GLY A 1 7.39 -8.30 5.22
CA GLY A 1 6.62 -7.13 4.77
C GLY A 1 7.09 -6.70 3.41
N GLU A 2 8.37 -6.37 3.32
CA GLU A 2 9.06 -5.95 2.10
C GLU A 2 8.72 -6.77 0.83
N GLN A 3 8.82 -8.11 0.88
CA GLN A 3 8.50 -8.97 -0.28
C GLN A 3 7.07 -8.80 -0.82
N TYR A 4 6.10 -8.59 0.08
CA TYR A 4 4.71 -8.34 -0.32
C TYR A 4 4.61 -6.96 -0.98
N ALA A 5 5.22 -5.94 -0.38
CA ALA A 5 5.17 -4.59 -0.90
C ALA A 5 5.87 -4.44 -2.25
N GLU A 6 6.99 -5.13 -2.46
CA GLU A 6 7.65 -5.20 -3.77
C GLU A 6 6.74 -5.77 -4.84
N LYS A 7 6.04 -6.87 -4.55
CA LYS A 7 5.19 -7.52 -5.55
C LYS A 7 3.98 -6.68 -5.92
N VAL A 8 3.31 -6.06 -4.94
CA VAL A 8 2.17 -5.16 -5.19
C VAL A 8 2.63 -3.96 -5.99
N THR A 9 3.73 -3.31 -5.59
CA THR A 9 4.20 -2.11 -6.28
C THR A 9 4.77 -2.37 -7.67
N GLU A 10 5.34 -3.56 -7.93
CA GLU A 10 5.76 -3.98 -9.28
C GLU A 10 4.58 -3.96 -10.26
N ASN A 11 3.46 -4.56 -9.88
CA ASN A 11 2.25 -4.58 -10.70
C ASN A 11 1.69 -3.17 -10.93
N CYS A 12 1.60 -2.35 -9.87
CA CYS A 12 1.10 -0.97 -9.97
C CYS A 12 1.98 -0.12 -10.91
N VAL A 13 3.30 -0.18 -10.76
CA VAL A 13 4.25 0.60 -11.57
C VAL A 13 4.22 0.16 -13.04
N ALA A 14 4.14 -1.15 -13.30
CA ALA A 14 4.02 -1.66 -14.67
C ALA A 14 2.74 -1.15 -15.36
N PHE A 15 1.61 -1.19 -14.65
CA PHE A 15 0.35 -0.66 -15.15
C PHE A 15 0.42 0.84 -15.43
N TRP A 16 0.85 1.66 -14.46
CA TRP A 16 0.92 3.11 -14.62
C TRP A 16 1.87 3.55 -15.73
N LYS A 17 2.99 2.84 -15.93
CA LYS A 17 3.87 3.09 -17.08
C LYS A 17 3.20 2.77 -18.40
N ALA A 18 2.42 1.69 -18.48
CA ALA A 18 1.71 1.30 -19.70
C ALA A 18 0.61 2.30 -20.08
N VAL A 19 -0.09 2.89 -19.10
CA VAL A 19 -1.16 3.88 -19.34
C VAL A 19 -0.68 5.34 -19.30
N GLY A 20 0.62 5.59 -19.09
CA GLY A 20 1.20 6.94 -19.07
C GLY A 20 0.86 7.77 -17.83
N LEU A 21 0.48 7.13 -16.72
CA LEU A 21 0.13 7.77 -15.45
C LEU A 21 1.27 7.81 -14.44
N TYR A 22 2.43 7.21 -14.74
CA TYR A 22 3.55 7.16 -13.80
C TYR A 22 4.30 8.50 -13.76
N THR A 23 4.10 9.27 -12.68
CA THR A 23 4.83 10.52 -12.41
C THR A 23 5.69 10.39 -11.15
N ASP A 24 6.42 11.45 -10.82
CA ASP A 24 7.21 11.54 -9.57
C ASP A 24 6.33 11.34 -8.33
N ALA A 25 5.06 11.76 -8.38
CA ALA A 25 4.12 11.58 -7.26
C ALA A 25 3.84 10.09 -6.99
N GLU A 26 3.65 9.29 -8.04
CA GLU A 26 3.48 7.83 -7.93
C GLU A 26 4.78 7.17 -7.45
N GLY A 27 5.93 7.66 -7.91
CA GLY A 27 7.25 7.20 -7.44
C GLY A 27 7.41 7.37 -5.93
N VAL A 28 7.17 8.58 -5.42
CA VAL A 28 7.23 8.89 -3.98
C VAL A 28 6.21 8.06 -3.18
N ALA A 29 5.00 7.87 -3.72
CA ALA A 29 3.98 7.06 -3.07
C ALA A 29 4.39 5.58 -2.98
N VAL A 30 5.01 5.03 -4.02
CA VAL A 30 5.55 3.66 -4.04
C VAL A 30 6.69 3.48 -3.04
N GLU A 31 7.60 4.45 -2.94
CA GLU A 31 8.67 4.42 -1.95
C GLU A 31 8.09 4.43 -0.53
N LYS A 32 7.17 5.35 -0.25
CA LYS A 32 6.48 5.42 1.05
C LYS A 32 5.75 4.12 1.38
N PHE A 33 5.08 3.51 0.40
CA PHE A 33 4.44 2.21 0.59
C PHE A 33 5.46 1.14 0.97
N LYS A 34 6.60 1.03 0.26
CA LYS A 34 7.65 0.06 0.62
C LYS A 34 8.24 0.31 2.01
N GLU A 35 8.47 1.56 2.38
CA GLU A 35 8.98 1.93 3.70
C GLU A 35 8.06 1.48 4.83
N VAL A 36 6.75 1.62 4.66
CA VAL A 36 5.74 1.19 5.65
C VAL A 36 5.79 -0.33 5.90
N PHE A 37 6.16 -1.12 4.89
CA PHE A 37 6.23 -2.58 4.99
C PHE A 37 7.62 -3.13 5.36
N LYS A 38 8.66 -2.29 5.32
CA LYS A 38 10.05 -2.68 5.57
C LYS A 38 10.30 -3.23 6.98
N PRO A 39 9.79 -2.63 8.08
CA PRO A 39 9.99 -3.19 9.42
C PRO A 39 9.10 -4.39 9.73
N GLU A 40 8.10 -4.67 8.89
CA GLU A 40 7.05 -5.62 9.20
C GLU A 40 7.38 -7.05 8.79
N THR A 41 7.06 -7.99 9.68
CA THR A 41 7.10 -9.44 9.40
C THR A 41 5.70 -10.01 9.62
N PHE A 42 5.25 -10.86 8.70
CA PHE A 42 3.89 -11.40 8.72
C PHE A 42 3.91 -12.90 9.02
N PRO A 43 3.86 -13.29 10.31
CA PRO A 43 3.65 -14.68 10.67
C PRO A 43 2.26 -15.15 10.24
N ARG A 44 2.04 -16.47 10.25
CA ARG A 44 0.72 -17.02 9.98
C ARG A 44 -0.32 -16.42 10.92
N GLY A 45 -1.42 -15.90 10.37
CA GLY A 45 -2.50 -15.26 11.14
C GLY A 45 -2.37 -13.74 11.26
N ALA A 46 -1.24 -13.15 10.83
CA ALA A 46 -1.13 -11.71 10.67
C ALA A 46 -1.96 -11.21 9.48
N SER A 47 -2.42 -9.97 9.56
CA SER A 47 -3.24 -9.31 8.56
C SER A 47 -2.66 -7.94 8.19
N ILE A 48 -2.78 -7.59 6.92
CA ILE A 48 -2.55 -6.26 6.39
C ILE A 48 -3.94 -5.66 6.14
N LEU A 49 -4.18 -4.46 6.63
CA LEU A 49 -5.45 -3.77 6.50
C LEU A 49 -5.25 -2.53 5.64
N PHE A 50 -6.02 -2.42 4.57
CA PHE A 50 -6.07 -1.26 3.70
C PHE A 50 -7.40 -0.54 3.85
N THR A 51 -7.34 0.73 4.19
CA THR A 51 -8.51 1.62 4.18
C THR A 51 -8.41 2.55 2.99
N HIS A 52 -9.41 2.50 2.12
CA HIS A 52 -9.49 3.33 0.92
C HIS A 52 -10.43 4.50 1.19
N SER A 53 -9.89 5.72 1.19
CA SER A 53 -10.70 6.93 1.29
C SER A 53 -11.22 7.36 -0.09
N PRO A 54 -12.45 7.90 -0.19
CA PRO A 54 -12.94 8.52 -1.42
C PRO A 54 -12.10 9.71 -1.89
N THR A 55 -11.28 10.29 -1.01
CA THR A 55 -10.33 11.36 -1.36
C THR A 55 -9.02 10.85 -1.97
N GLY A 56 -8.86 9.54 -2.18
CA GLY A 56 -7.64 8.96 -2.75
C GLY A 56 -6.50 8.78 -1.74
N ILE A 57 -6.85 8.61 -0.47
CA ILE A 57 -5.88 8.33 0.61
C ILE A 57 -5.94 6.84 0.94
N LEU A 58 -4.79 6.18 0.87
CA LEU A 58 -4.61 4.80 1.28
C LEU A 58 -4.03 4.77 2.70
N THR A 59 -4.77 4.22 3.66
CA THR A 59 -4.25 3.99 5.01
C THR A 59 -3.87 2.53 5.16
N VAL A 60 -2.62 2.27 5.53
CA VAL A 60 -2.07 0.92 5.74
C VAL A 60 -1.90 0.66 7.23
N ALA A 61 -2.57 -0.36 7.74
CA ALA A 61 -2.44 -0.82 9.12
C ALA A 61 -2.09 -2.32 9.18
N PHE A 62 -1.53 -2.75 10.29
CA PHE A 62 -1.08 -4.12 10.51
C PHE A 62 -1.70 -4.72 11.76
N SER A 63 -1.97 -6.02 11.71
CA SER A 63 -2.48 -6.79 12.84
C SER A 63 -1.77 -8.13 12.94
N LYS A 64 -1.51 -8.59 14.16
CA LYS A 64 -0.84 -9.87 14.42
C LYS A 64 -1.82 -11.05 14.54
N ASP A 65 -3.09 -10.77 14.77
CA ASP A 65 -4.11 -11.73 15.20
C ASP A 65 -5.47 -11.51 14.51
N SER A 66 -5.47 -10.81 13.36
CA SER A 66 -6.67 -10.46 12.58
C SER A 66 -7.62 -9.46 13.25
N SER A 67 -7.27 -8.91 14.42
CA SER A 67 -8.01 -7.78 15.00
C SER A 67 -7.84 -6.52 14.16
N VAL A 68 -8.88 -5.67 14.11
CA VAL A 68 -8.78 -4.34 13.49
C VAL A 68 -8.23 -3.36 14.52
N PRO A 69 -7.04 -2.77 14.32
CA PRO A 69 -6.46 -1.85 15.28
C PRO A 69 -7.29 -0.56 15.38
N ALA A 70 -7.46 -0.06 16.61
CA ALA A 70 -8.16 1.20 16.88
C ALA A 70 -7.32 2.45 16.50
N ALA A 71 -5.99 2.32 16.52
CA ALA A 71 -5.09 3.35 16.05
C ALA A 71 -5.00 3.32 14.53
N GLY A 72 -5.13 4.48 13.88
CA GLY A 72 -4.97 4.62 12.44
C GLY A 72 -3.58 4.18 11.98
N GLY A 73 -3.54 3.56 10.80
CA GLY A 73 -2.30 3.18 10.13
C GLY A 73 -1.58 4.36 9.49
N VAL A 74 -0.61 4.08 8.63
CA VAL A 74 0.11 5.12 7.87
C VAL A 74 -0.73 5.54 6.67
N ALA A 75 -1.01 6.84 6.56
CA ALA A 75 -1.72 7.43 5.43
C ALA A 75 -0.77 7.79 4.27
N ILE A 76 -1.13 7.36 3.07
CA ILE A 76 -0.43 7.65 1.81
C ILE A 76 -1.41 8.38 0.88
N GLU A 77 -1.12 9.65 0.63
CA GLU A 77 -1.94 10.52 -0.21
C GLU A 77 -1.55 10.35 -1.68
N ASN A 78 -2.08 9.32 -2.32
CA ASN A 78 -1.93 9.10 -3.75
C ASN A 78 -3.11 8.29 -4.28
N LYS A 79 -3.97 8.95 -5.07
CA LYS A 79 -5.18 8.34 -5.59
C LYS A 79 -4.90 7.12 -6.49
N PRO A 80 -3.97 7.18 -7.46
CA PRO A 80 -3.62 6.01 -8.26
C PRO A 80 -3.20 4.80 -7.42
N LEU A 81 -2.36 4.99 -6.40
CA LEU A 81 -1.94 3.92 -5.48
C LEU A 81 -3.12 3.39 -4.65
N CYS A 82 -3.98 4.28 -4.16
CA CYS A 82 -5.17 3.88 -3.41
C CYS A 82 -6.09 2.98 -4.26
N GLU A 83 -6.27 3.28 -5.54
CA GLU A 83 -7.10 2.47 -6.43
C GLU A 83 -6.38 1.17 -6.83
N ALA A 84 -5.10 1.25 -7.20
CA ALA A 84 -4.35 0.09 -7.69
C ALA A 84 -4.18 -1.04 -6.66
N VAL A 85 -4.12 -0.72 -5.36
CA VAL A 85 -4.04 -1.75 -4.30
C VAL A 85 -5.34 -2.57 -4.19
N LEU A 86 -6.49 -1.98 -4.54
CA LEU A 86 -7.77 -2.69 -4.56
C LEU A 86 -7.95 -3.55 -5.83
N GLU A 87 -7.29 -3.15 -6.92
CA GLU A 87 -7.40 -3.79 -8.24
C GLU A 87 -6.36 -4.90 -8.48
N SER A 88 -5.41 -5.08 -7.54
CA SER A 88 -4.28 -6.03 -7.63
C SER A 88 -4.59 -7.48 -7.19
#